data_AF-A0A8T9VNN7-F1
#
_entry.id   AF-A0A8T9VNN7-F1
#
_cell.length_a   1.000
_cell.length_b   1.000
_cell.length_c   1.000
_cell.angle_alpha   90.00
_cell.angle_beta   90.00
_cell.angle_gamma   90.00
#
_symmetry.space_group_name_H-M   'P 1'
#
loop_
_entity.id
_entity.type
_entity.pdbx_description
1 polymer ?
#
loop_
_entity_poly.entity_id
_entity_poly.type
_entity_poly.pdbx_seq_one_letter_code
_entity_poly.pdbx_strand_id
1 'polypeptide(L)'
;MKLLDVLLALYMKRNLIIGVILVFLLVLSAGAVAAIPASDNSPVDKDNQAPDTPVMDKEAPGQSGEHPLDDSEHPGNVNQNATENVPDFVLDFLPFTLDLEASVVNEDQDIEYDGIQEALDNASEGDELVVYGEHEENVIIETDEVTLTAAPTHSSTIDGAVTVEADGVTVEGLTITSDAPVVVEPRGENITIDNNIIETTKDLDETAALAIGEWFGIEFFSGDLEITDNELTGAIGFYVSEDQNSDSEITITGNTVNDAGDEAIWIASLEDDKPEEVVSELVVDDNIVGELEINTTKIL
;
A
#
# COMPACT_ATOMS: atom_id res chain seq x y z
N MET A 1 -16.36 -13.23 43.12
CA MET A 1 -16.39 -13.96 41.85
C MET A 1 -15.20 -14.91 41.86
N LYS A 2 -15.40 -16.21 41.65
CA LYS A 2 -14.34 -17.21 41.90
C LYS A 2 -13.53 -17.38 40.63
N LEU A 3 -12.20 -17.51 40.74
CA LEU A 3 -11.24 -17.75 39.65
C LEU A 3 -11.70 -18.81 38.61
N LEU A 4 -12.52 -19.77 39.06
CA LEU A 4 -13.12 -20.80 38.22
C LEU A 4 -14.09 -20.24 37.16
N ASP A 5 -14.83 -19.16 37.46
CA ASP A 5 -15.78 -18.54 36.54
C ASP A 5 -15.05 -17.82 35.39
N VAL A 6 -13.90 -17.21 35.67
CA VAL A 6 -13.04 -16.53 34.68
C VAL A 6 -12.37 -17.55 33.75
N LEU A 7 -11.83 -18.64 34.31
CA LEU A 7 -11.23 -19.72 33.52
C LEU A 7 -12.26 -20.42 32.62
N LEU A 8 -13.50 -20.57 33.08
CA LEU A 8 -14.57 -21.17 32.28
C LEU A 8 -15.00 -20.24 31.13
N ALA A 9 -15.05 -18.92 31.36
CA ALA A 9 -15.36 -17.94 30.34
C ALA A 9 -14.28 -17.87 29.25
N LEU A 10 -12.99 -17.85 29.64
CA LEU A 10 -11.86 -17.90 28.70
C LEU A 10 -11.84 -19.20 27.89
N TYR A 11 -12.12 -20.34 28.52
CA TYR A 11 -12.19 -21.63 27.83
C TYR A 11 -13.37 -21.71 26.85
N MET A 12 -14.49 -21.04 27.13
CA MET A 12 -15.63 -20.96 26.21
C MET A 12 -15.37 -20.01 25.04
N LYS A 13 -14.78 -18.83 25.26
CA LYS A 13 -14.38 -17.90 24.17
C LYS A 13 -13.44 -18.59 23.18
N ARG A 14 -12.39 -19.27 23.67
CA ARG A 14 -11.39 -19.92 22.79
C ARG A 14 -11.96 -21.05 21.94
N ASN A 15 -12.90 -21.84 22.47
CA ASN A 15 -13.54 -22.91 21.70
C ASN A 15 -14.59 -22.42 20.70
N LEU A 16 -15.16 -21.23 20.94
CA LEU A 16 -16.08 -20.59 20.00
C LEU A 16 -15.33 -20.10 18.76
N ILE A 17 -14.19 -19.44 18.95
CA ILE A 17 -13.34 -18.93 17.85
C ILE A 17 -12.86 -20.09 16.96
N ILE A 18 -12.31 -21.16 17.56
CA ILE A 18 -11.88 -22.36 16.80
C ILE A 18 -13.05 -23.01 16.05
N GLY A 19 -14.26 -22.99 16.62
CA GLY A 19 -15.45 -23.52 15.98
C GLY A 19 -15.89 -22.70 14.75
N VAL A 20 -15.80 -21.37 14.82
CA VAL A 20 -16.15 -20.47 13.71
C VAL A 20 -15.17 -20.62 12.56
N ILE A 21 -13.85 -20.66 12.84
CA ILE A 21 -12.80 -20.86 11.84
C ILE A 21 -12.98 -22.19 11.10
N LEU A 22 -13.27 -23.28 11.83
CA LEU A 22 -13.52 -24.59 11.23
C LEU A 22 -14.77 -24.63 10.32
N VAL A 23 -15.84 -23.92 10.69
CA VAL A 23 -17.04 -23.83 9.84
C VAL A 23 -16.76 -23.02 8.59
N PHE A 24 -15.99 -21.93 8.70
CA PHE A 24 -15.63 -21.08 7.55
C PHE A 24 -14.76 -21.84 6.53
N LEU A 25 -13.75 -22.58 7.00
CA LEU A 25 -12.92 -23.46 6.15
C LEU A 25 -13.74 -24.56 5.47
N LEU A 26 -14.76 -25.10 6.15
CA LEU A 26 -15.63 -26.14 5.59
C LEU A 26 -16.54 -25.60 4.49
N VAL A 27 -17.04 -24.36 4.63
CA VAL A 27 -17.85 -23.67 3.61
C VAL A 27 -17.01 -23.34 2.37
N LEU A 28 -15.77 -22.89 2.54
CA LEU A 28 -14.85 -22.61 1.42
C LEU A 28 -14.49 -23.89 0.63
N SER A 29 -14.32 -25.03 1.31
CA SER A 29 -14.01 -26.31 0.65
C SER A 29 -15.17 -26.93 -0.13
N ALA A 30 -16.41 -26.51 0.13
CA ALA A 30 -17.61 -27.08 -0.49
C ALA A 30 -18.05 -26.37 -1.79
N GLY A 31 -17.41 -25.26 -2.16
CA GLY A 31 -17.77 -24.44 -3.33
C GLY A 31 -17.20 -24.90 -4.68
N ALA A 32 -16.25 -25.84 -4.71
CA ALA A 32 -15.48 -26.13 -5.92
C ALA A 32 -15.92 -27.39 -6.70
N VAL A 33 -17.22 -27.64 -6.92
CA VAL A 33 -17.64 -28.59 -7.98
C VAL A 33 -19.02 -28.21 -8.54
N ALA A 34 -19.06 -27.42 -9.62
CA ALA A 34 -20.19 -27.43 -10.56
C ALA A 34 -19.74 -27.03 -11.98
N ALA A 35 -19.52 -28.07 -12.78
CA ALA A 35 -19.62 -28.19 -14.23
C ALA A 35 -19.62 -26.93 -15.11
N ILE A 36 -18.63 -26.86 -15.99
CA ILE A 36 -18.61 -26.06 -17.22
C ILE A 36 -19.68 -26.64 -18.19
N PRO A 37 -20.78 -25.94 -18.52
CA PRO A 37 -21.60 -26.31 -19.66
C PRO A 37 -20.94 -25.81 -20.96
N ALA A 38 -20.92 -26.70 -21.94
CA ALA A 38 -20.39 -26.46 -23.28
C ALA A 38 -21.04 -25.24 -23.95
N SER A 39 -20.21 -24.49 -24.69
CA SER A 39 -20.57 -23.37 -25.54
C SER A 39 -21.65 -23.76 -26.56
N ASP A 40 -22.81 -23.09 -26.48
CA ASP A 40 -23.80 -23.09 -27.56
C ASP A 40 -23.62 -21.82 -28.40
N ASN A 41 -23.18 -22.01 -29.64
CA ASN A 41 -23.01 -20.95 -30.62
C ASN A 41 -24.39 -20.52 -31.13
N SER A 42 -24.92 -19.41 -30.61
CA SER A 42 -26.03 -18.68 -31.24
C SER A 42 -25.52 -17.53 -32.12
N PRO A 43 -26.18 -17.25 -33.25
CA PRO A 43 -25.66 -16.41 -34.31
C PRO A 43 -25.65 -14.92 -33.95
N VAL A 44 -24.57 -14.28 -34.38
CA VAL A 44 -24.32 -12.83 -34.44
C VAL A 44 -25.57 -12.07 -34.88
N ASP A 45 -26.16 -11.32 -33.94
CA ASP A 45 -27.11 -10.27 -34.23
C ASP A 45 -26.35 -9.04 -34.76
N LYS A 46 -26.72 -8.59 -35.95
CA LYS A 46 -26.09 -7.47 -36.65
C LYS A 46 -27.01 -6.27 -36.55
N ASP A 47 -27.00 -5.58 -35.42
CA ASP A 47 -27.57 -4.24 -35.30
C ASP A 47 -26.85 -3.46 -34.19
N ASN A 48 -25.56 -3.18 -34.41
CA ASN A 48 -24.84 -2.12 -33.70
C ASN A 48 -24.80 -0.89 -34.60
N GLN A 49 -25.84 -0.07 -34.51
CA GLN A 49 -25.80 1.31 -34.99
C GLN A 49 -24.88 2.10 -34.06
N ALA A 50 -23.82 2.67 -34.63
CA ALA A 50 -22.97 3.62 -33.92
C ALA A 50 -23.80 4.85 -33.50
N PRO A 51 -23.60 5.40 -32.29
CA PRO A 51 -24.20 6.66 -31.92
C PRO A 51 -23.63 7.78 -32.81
N ASP A 52 -24.53 8.59 -33.37
CA ASP A 52 -24.20 9.79 -34.14
C ASP A 52 -23.32 10.72 -33.30
N THR A 53 -22.18 11.08 -33.88
CA THR A 53 -21.25 12.07 -33.31
C THR A 53 -21.92 13.45 -33.33
N PRO A 54 -21.86 14.22 -32.24
CA PRO A 54 -22.35 15.58 -32.25
C PRO A 54 -21.47 16.46 -33.15
N VAL A 55 -22.13 17.14 -34.08
CA VAL A 55 -21.57 18.19 -34.94
C VAL A 55 -21.10 19.34 -34.03
N MET A 56 -19.78 19.50 -33.87
CA MET A 56 -19.23 20.75 -33.32
C MET A 56 -19.32 21.83 -34.40
N ASP A 57 -20.20 22.79 -34.14
CA ASP A 57 -20.32 24.00 -34.93
C ASP A 57 -19.07 24.87 -34.83
N LYS A 58 -18.76 25.44 -35.99
CA LYS A 58 -17.70 26.38 -36.29
C LYS A 58 -17.99 27.78 -35.75
N GLU A 59 -16.87 28.48 -35.53
CA GLU A 59 -16.66 29.94 -35.62
C GLU A 59 -17.09 30.84 -34.46
N ALA A 60 -16.09 31.48 -33.83
CA ALA A 60 -15.93 32.94 -33.94
C ALA A 60 -14.50 33.41 -33.62
N PRO A 61 -14.04 34.57 -34.17
CA PRO A 61 -12.65 35.00 -34.18
C PRO A 61 -12.33 36.16 -33.22
N GLY A 62 -11.04 36.28 -32.88
CA GLY A 62 -10.39 37.58 -32.69
C GLY A 62 -10.01 37.97 -31.26
N GLN A 63 -8.71 37.94 -30.97
CA GLN A 63 -8.07 39.03 -30.26
C GLN A 63 -6.56 39.08 -30.57
N SER A 64 -6.21 40.02 -31.45
CA SER A 64 -4.85 40.50 -31.65
C SER A 64 -4.47 41.40 -30.47
N GLY A 65 -3.53 40.95 -29.65
CA GLY A 65 -2.82 41.78 -28.68
C GLY A 65 -1.35 41.85 -29.08
N GLU A 66 -0.96 42.99 -29.64
CA GLU A 66 0.41 43.32 -30.04
C GLU A 66 1.33 43.28 -28.82
N HIS A 67 2.43 42.53 -28.90
CA HIS A 67 3.56 42.67 -27.98
C HIS A 67 4.71 43.36 -28.73
N PRO A 68 5.14 44.56 -28.29
CA PRO A 68 6.23 45.27 -28.96
C PRO A 68 7.57 44.59 -28.65
N LEU A 69 8.25 44.19 -29.73
CA LEU A 69 9.69 43.97 -29.79
C LEU A 69 10.34 45.34 -30.01
N ASP A 70 11.09 45.84 -29.04
CA ASP A 70 12.35 46.56 -29.28
C ASP A 70 13.03 46.79 -27.93
N ASP A 71 14.17 46.14 -27.70
CA ASP A 71 15.29 46.95 -27.24
C ASP A 71 16.60 46.37 -27.77
N SER A 72 17.20 47.22 -28.59
CA SER A 72 18.48 47.06 -29.24
C SER A 72 19.61 47.39 -28.24
N GLU A 73 20.82 46.92 -28.56
CA GLU A 73 22.11 47.32 -27.97
C GLU A 73 22.62 46.47 -26.79
N HIS A 74 23.18 45.30 -27.12
CA HIS A 74 24.45 44.92 -26.49
C HIS A 74 25.51 44.49 -27.52
N PRO A 75 26.61 45.24 -27.66
CA PRO A 75 27.70 44.89 -28.56
C PRO A 75 28.67 43.92 -27.89
N GLY A 76 28.93 42.81 -28.59
CA GLY A 76 30.26 42.22 -28.67
C GLY A 76 30.75 41.47 -27.43
N ASN A 77 30.66 40.15 -27.47
CA ASN A 77 31.83 39.35 -27.12
C ASN A 77 32.08 38.29 -28.19
N VAL A 78 33.05 38.59 -29.04
CA VAL A 78 33.62 37.68 -30.03
C VAL A 78 34.58 36.76 -29.27
N ASN A 79 34.16 35.52 -29.00
CA ASN A 79 35.12 34.45 -28.74
C ASN A 79 35.05 33.44 -29.88
N GLN A 80 35.77 33.76 -30.95
CA GLN A 80 36.12 32.80 -32.00
C GLN A 80 37.43 32.11 -31.60
N ASN A 81 37.47 30.80 -31.84
CA ASN A 81 38.63 29.89 -31.81
C ASN A 81 38.94 29.19 -30.49
N ALA A 82 38.24 28.08 -30.26
CA ALA A 82 38.92 26.79 -30.10
C ALA A 82 38.03 25.69 -30.68
N THR A 83 37.99 25.57 -32.01
CA THR A 83 37.59 24.31 -32.68
C THR A 83 38.72 23.31 -32.48
N GLU A 84 38.93 22.89 -31.23
CA GLU A 84 39.65 21.64 -30.99
C GLU A 84 38.74 20.54 -31.50
N ASN A 85 39.27 19.75 -32.44
CA ASN A 85 38.75 18.44 -32.79
C ASN A 85 38.72 17.59 -31.50
N VAL A 86 37.69 17.77 -30.67
CA VAL A 86 37.27 16.69 -29.78
C VAL A 86 36.84 15.61 -30.76
N PRO A 87 37.58 14.49 -30.88
CA PRO A 87 37.07 13.38 -31.66
C PRO A 87 35.66 13.13 -31.16
N ASP A 88 34.72 13.09 -32.10
CA ASP A 88 33.34 12.70 -31.88
C ASP A 88 33.41 11.24 -31.39
N PHE A 89 33.77 11.08 -30.12
CA PHE A 89 33.78 9.83 -29.41
C PHE A 89 32.31 9.63 -29.10
N VAL A 90 31.63 9.16 -30.15
CA VAL A 90 30.25 8.76 -30.15
C VAL A 90 30.08 7.93 -28.88
N LEU A 91 29.42 8.51 -27.88
CA LEU A 91 28.86 7.80 -26.74
C LEU A 91 27.64 6.98 -27.23
N ASP A 92 27.76 6.34 -28.40
CA ASP A 92 27.01 5.15 -28.81
C ASP A 92 27.56 3.90 -28.10
N PHE A 93 28.47 4.10 -27.13
CA PHE A 93 28.94 3.04 -26.25
C PHE A 93 27.86 2.69 -25.23
N LEU A 94 26.97 1.83 -25.76
CA LEU A 94 26.23 0.77 -25.10
C LEU A 94 25.00 1.23 -24.31
N PRO A 95 23.78 0.83 -24.71
CA PRO A 95 22.70 0.67 -23.75
C PRO A 95 23.05 -0.56 -22.89
N PHE A 96 24.03 -0.44 -22.00
CA PHE A 96 23.97 -1.28 -20.80
C PHE A 96 22.85 -0.66 -19.98
N THR A 97 21.64 -1.19 -20.17
CA THR A 97 20.74 -1.28 -19.02
C THR A 97 21.54 -2.06 -17.99
N LEU A 98 22.01 -1.36 -16.97
CA LEU A 98 22.54 -2.02 -15.79
C LEU A 98 21.31 -2.74 -15.24
N ASP A 99 21.16 -4.01 -15.63
CA ASP A 99 20.17 -4.91 -15.06
C ASP A 99 20.71 -5.20 -13.68
N LEU A 100 20.38 -4.29 -12.74
CA LEU A 100 20.77 -4.47 -11.36
C LEU A 100 19.90 -5.62 -10.88
N GLU A 101 20.52 -6.77 -10.63
CA GLU A 101 19.82 -7.94 -10.12
C GLU A 101 19.13 -7.53 -8.81
N ALA A 102 17.87 -7.89 -8.67
CA ALA A 102 17.13 -7.68 -7.42
C ALA A 102 17.81 -8.50 -6.31
N SER A 103 18.02 -7.88 -5.16
CA SER A 103 18.61 -8.54 -4.01
C SER A 103 18.19 -7.86 -2.71
N VAL A 104 18.45 -8.53 -1.59
CA VAL A 104 18.20 -7.99 -0.25
C VAL A 104 19.45 -8.17 0.57
N VAL A 105 19.93 -7.08 1.17
CA VAL A 105 21.14 -7.09 2.00
C VAL A 105 20.74 -6.96 3.46
N ASN A 106 21.14 -7.93 4.27
CA ASN A 106 21.14 -7.78 5.71
C ASN A 106 22.43 -7.05 6.12
N GLU A 107 22.31 -5.76 6.48
CA GLU A 107 23.45 -4.88 6.75
C GLU A 107 24.20 -5.28 8.04
N ASP A 108 23.50 -5.88 9.01
CA ASP A 108 24.09 -6.34 10.27
C ASP A 108 24.93 -7.62 10.10
N GLN A 109 24.53 -8.48 9.16
CA GLN A 109 25.19 -9.76 8.88
C GLN A 109 26.20 -9.69 7.71
N ASP A 110 26.14 -8.65 6.87
CA ASP A 110 26.91 -8.53 5.60
C ASP A 110 26.63 -9.74 4.68
N ILE A 111 25.35 -10.11 4.57
CA ILE A 111 24.86 -11.22 3.74
C ILE A 111 23.81 -10.70 2.76
N GLU A 112 23.94 -11.12 1.50
CA GLU A 112 23.02 -10.83 0.41
C GLU A 112 22.16 -12.05 0.10
N TYR A 113 20.88 -11.81 -0.17
CA TYR A 113 19.85 -12.79 -0.49
C TYR A 113 19.18 -12.43 -1.81
N ASP A 114 18.68 -13.45 -2.51
CA ASP A 114 18.00 -13.27 -3.80
C ASP A 114 16.53 -12.80 -3.63
N GLY A 115 15.96 -12.90 -2.42
CA GLY A 115 14.56 -12.54 -2.13
C GLY A 115 14.35 -12.05 -0.70
N ILE A 116 13.25 -11.33 -0.49
CA ILE A 116 12.87 -10.69 0.77
C ILE A 116 12.50 -11.74 1.81
N GLN A 117 11.67 -12.73 1.46
CA GLN A 117 11.29 -13.76 2.43
C GLN A 117 12.49 -14.59 2.88
N GLU A 118 13.45 -14.89 1.98
CA GLU A 118 14.67 -15.60 2.36
C GLU A 118 15.53 -14.79 3.33
N ALA A 119 15.65 -13.47 3.10
CA ALA A 119 16.38 -12.58 4.01
C ALA A 119 15.71 -12.55 5.40
N LEU A 120 14.39 -12.42 5.45
CA LEU A 120 13.61 -12.43 6.69
C LEU A 120 13.72 -13.75 7.45
N ASP A 121 13.67 -14.90 6.76
CA ASP A 121 13.81 -16.24 7.36
C ASP A 121 15.19 -16.44 8.03
N ASN A 122 16.19 -15.63 7.66
CA ASN A 122 17.54 -15.67 8.22
C ASN A 122 17.90 -14.44 9.08
N ALA A 123 16.99 -13.46 9.18
CA ALA A 123 17.18 -12.29 10.02
C ALA A 123 17.16 -12.67 11.50
N SER A 124 17.94 -11.94 12.29
CA SER A 124 17.83 -11.93 13.74
C SER A 124 16.98 -10.75 14.18
N GLU A 125 16.48 -10.82 15.42
CA GLU A 125 15.79 -9.71 16.07
C GLU A 125 16.67 -8.44 16.02
N GLY A 126 16.09 -7.34 15.54
CA GLY A 126 16.77 -6.06 15.41
C GLY A 126 17.59 -5.84 14.14
N ASP A 127 17.64 -6.82 13.21
CA ASP A 127 18.43 -6.68 11.98
C ASP A 127 17.80 -5.66 10.99
N GLU A 128 18.64 -4.96 10.24
CA GLU A 128 18.28 -4.05 9.15
C GLU A 128 18.44 -4.73 7.77
N LEU A 129 17.34 -4.82 7.03
CA LEU A 129 17.26 -5.40 5.69
C LEU A 129 17.02 -4.30 4.64
N VAL A 130 17.96 -4.14 3.71
CA VAL A 130 17.88 -3.18 2.61
C VAL A 130 17.48 -3.89 1.32
N VAL A 131 16.36 -3.48 0.73
CA VAL A 131 15.80 -4.07 -0.50
C VAL A 131 16.34 -3.34 -1.73
N TYR A 132 16.85 -4.08 -2.70
CA TYR A 132 17.27 -3.59 -4.01
C TYR A 132 16.44 -4.24 -5.13
N GLY A 133 15.96 -3.45 -6.07
CA GLY A 133 15.25 -3.96 -7.24
C GLY A 133 13.80 -4.33 -6.98
N GLU A 134 13.23 -5.11 -7.89
CA GLU A 134 11.83 -5.54 -7.88
C GLU A 134 11.73 -7.01 -7.46
N HIS A 135 10.86 -7.30 -6.50
CA HIS A 135 10.62 -8.63 -5.94
C HIS A 135 9.15 -9.02 -6.12
N GLU A 136 8.88 -10.04 -6.94
CA GLU A 136 7.54 -10.60 -7.16
C GLU A 136 7.23 -11.69 -6.11
N GLU A 137 6.93 -11.29 -4.87
CA GLU A 137 6.59 -12.22 -3.79
C GLU A 137 5.64 -11.59 -2.76
N ASN A 138 4.89 -12.43 -2.05
CA ASN A 138 4.22 -11.99 -0.82
C ASN A 138 5.19 -12.15 0.35
N VAL A 139 5.19 -11.18 1.25
CA VAL A 139 6.14 -11.08 2.36
C VAL A 139 5.41 -11.23 3.68
N ILE A 140 5.92 -12.11 4.55
CA ILE A 140 5.44 -12.26 5.93
C ILE A 140 6.62 -11.99 6.87
N ILE A 141 6.48 -10.97 7.70
CA ILE A 141 7.51 -10.56 8.68
C ILE A 141 7.17 -11.20 10.03
N GLU A 142 7.89 -12.28 10.37
CA GLU A 142 7.72 -13.04 11.63
C GLU A 142 8.87 -12.81 12.65
N THR A 143 9.84 -11.95 12.32
CA THR A 143 10.99 -11.66 13.19
C THR A 143 10.85 -10.27 13.82
N ASP A 144 10.93 -10.22 15.15
CA ASP A 144 10.74 -9.01 15.94
C ASP A 144 11.84 -7.96 15.68
N GLU A 145 11.50 -6.69 15.85
CA GLU A 145 12.39 -5.53 15.77
C GLU A 145 13.13 -5.37 14.42
N VAL A 146 12.69 -6.06 13.35
CA VAL A 146 13.31 -5.94 12.02
C VAL A 146 12.93 -4.63 11.34
N THR A 147 13.91 -4.01 10.68
CA THR A 147 13.68 -2.88 9.77
C THR A 147 13.83 -3.34 8.32
N LEU A 148 12.77 -3.20 7.53
CA LEU A 148 12.78 -3.46 6.08
C LEU A 148 12.71 -2.12 5.34
N THR A 149 13.79 -1.74 4.67
CA THR A 149 13.94 -0.41 4.07
C THR A 149 14.34 -0.45 2.59
N ALA A 150 13.97 0.58 1.84
CA ALA A 150 14.38 0.74 0.45
C ALA A 150 15.85 1.20 0.31
N ALA A 151 16.51 0.71 -0.73
CA ALA A 151 17.81 1.22 -1.12
C ALA A 151 17.70 2.67 -1.65
N PRO A 152 18.56 3.61 -1.21
CA PRO A 152 18.39 5.05 -1.48
C PRO A 152 18.55 5.49 -2.94
N THR A 153 18.95 4.58 -3.84
CA THR A 153 19.28 4.91 -5.24
C THR A 153 18.63 4.00 -6.27
N HIS A 154 17.82 3.04 -5.82
CA HIS A 154 17.21 2.04 -6.68
C HIS A 154 15.70 2.03 -6.43
N SER A 155 14.94 1.58 -7.43
CA SER A 155 13.56 1.16 -7.18
C SER A 155 13.61 -0.06 -6.27
N SER A 156 12.93 0.01 -5.14
CA SER A 156 12.78 -1.09 -4.18
C SER A 156 11.30 -1.43 -4.13
N THR A 157 10.91 -2.35 -5.00
CA THR A 157 9.51 -2.67 -5.28
C THR A 157 9.19 -4.07 -4.77
N ILE A 158 8.07 -4.20 -4.07
CA ILE A 158 7.44 -5.47 -3.72
C ILE A 158 6.17 -5.59 -4.55
N ASP A 159 6.11 -6.53 -5.49
CA ASP A 159 4.88 -6.89 -6.20
C ASP A 159 4.24 -8.10 -5.49
N GLY A 160 3.54 -7.77 -4.41
CA GLY A 160 2.87 -8.69 -3.51
C GLY A 160 2.40 -8.01 -2.23
N ALA A 161 1.61 -8.73 -1.43
CA ALA A 161 1.15 -8.23 -0.14
C ALA A 161 2.23 -8.39 0.94
N VAL A 162 2.20 -7.51 1.94
CA VAL A 162 3.06 -7.54 3.12
C VAL A 162 2.20 -7.75 4.37
N THR A 163 2.49 -8.81 5.13
CA THR A 163 1.86 -9.06 6.43
C THR A 163 2.93 -8.94 7.52
N VAL A 164 2.68 -8.09 8.52
CA VAL A 164 3.61 -7.85 9.64
C VAL A 164 3.06 -8.55 10.88
N GLU A 165 3.54 -9.76 11.16
CA GLU A 165 3.09 -10.57 12.31
C GLU A 165 3.93 -10.35 13.57
N ALA A 166 5.15 -9.85 13.43
CA ALA A 166 6.10 -9.61 14.51
C ALA A 166 6.00 -8.20 15.11
N ASP A 167 6.56 -8.06 16.31
CA ASP A 167 6.54 -6.82 17.08
C ASP A 167 7.73 -5.91 16.73
N GLY A 168 7.59 -4.60 16.88
CA GLY A 168 8.68 -3.63 16.72
C GLY A 168 9.16 -3.45 15.28
N VAL A 169 8.39 -3.90 14.29
CA VAL A 169 8.80 -3.89 12.88
C VAL A 169 8.65 -2.50 12.25
N THR A 170 9.63 -2.13 11.44
CA THR A 170 9.58 -0.93 10.59
C THR A 170 9.59 -1.31 9.11
N VAL A 171 8.66 -0.75 8.33
CA VAL A 171 8.60 -0.86 6.86
C VAL A 171 8.71 0.54 6.27
N GLU A 172 9.83 0.85 5.60
CA GLU A 172 10.16 2.24 5.21
C GLU A 172 10.61 2.39 3.75
N GLY A 173 10.09 3.42 3.07
CA GLY A 173 10.66 3.89 1.80
C GLY A 173 10.36 3.03 0.57
N LEU A 174 9.54 1.99 0.70
CA LEU A 174 9.30 0.97 -0.33
C LEU A 174 8.18 1.38 -1.28
N THR A 175 8.18 0.81 -2.48
CA THR A 175 6.98 0.74 -3.34
C THR A 175 6.35 -0.64 -3.19
N ILE A 176 5.10 -0.72 -2.76
CA ILE A 176 4.41 -1.98 -2.51
C ILE A 176 3.12 -2.01 -3.33
N THR A 177 3.01 -2.97 -4.23
CA THR A 177 1.85 -3.15 -5.11
C THR A 177 1.23 -4.52 -4.89
N SER A 178 -0.09 -4.60 -4.83
CA SER A 178 -0.76 -5.90 -4.71
C SER A 178 -2.19 -5.87 -5.24
N ASP A 179 -2.71 -7.03 -5.67
CA ASP A 179 -4.13 -7.26 -5.97
C ASP A 179 -4.87 -7.89 -4.77
N ALA A 180 -4.20 -8.02 -3.62
CA ALA A 180 -4.79 -8.47 -2.38
C ALA A 180 -5.86 -7.48 -1.86
N PRO A 181 -6.84 -7.93 -1.06
CA PRO A 181 -7.80 -7.03 -0.40
C PRO A 181 -7.13 -5.98 0.50
N VAL A 182 -5.98 -6.34 1.08
CA VAL A 182 -5.14 -5.50 1.93
C VAL A 182 -3.71 -5.62 1.40
N VAL A 183 -3.06 -4.49 1.09
CA VAL A 183 -1.68 -4.50 0.58
C VAL A 183 -0.69 -4.66 1.73
N VAL A 184 -0.83 -3.87 2.80
CA VAL A 184 -0.03 -3.97 4.02
C VAL A 184 -0.93 -4.24 5.22
N GLU A 185 -0.72 -5.36 5.90
CA GLU A 185 -1.52 -5.82 7.03
C GLU A 185 -0.69 -5.88 8.32
N PRO A 186 -0.76 -4.86 9.20
CA PRO A 186 -0.08 -4.87 10.49
C PRO A 186 -0.87 -5.71 11.52
N ARG A 187 -0.21 -6.71 12.12
CA ARG A 187 -0.80 -7.61 13.13
C ARG A 187 0.00 -7.71 14.44
N GLY A 188 1.30 -7.43 14.41
CA GLY A 188 2.14 -7.34 15.62
C GLY A 188 1.95 -6.03 16.41
N GLU A 189 2.79 -5.81 17.41
CA GLU A 189 2.80 -4.60 18.24
C GLU A 189 3.90 -3.61 17.87
N ASN A 190 3.70 -2.32 18.12
CA ASN A 190 4.73 -1.27 17.93
C ASN A 190 5.26 -1.21 16.50
N ILE A 191 4.35 -1.18 15.52
CA ILE A 191 4.68 -1.21 14.09
C ILE A 191 4.80 0.20 13.54
N THR A 192 5.79 0.42 12.67
CA THR A 192 5.96 1.67 11.92
C THR A 192 5.89 1.40 10.42
N ILE A 193 4.98 2.09 9.72
CA ILE A 193 4.87 2.09 8.25
C ILE A 193 5.11 3.52 7.76
N ASP A 194 6.29 3.79 7.22
CA ASP A 194 6.76 5.16 6.95
C ASP A 194 7.23 5.40 5.51
N ASN A 195 6.86 6.53 4.93
CA ASN A 195 7.42 7.03 3.67
C ASN A 195 7.34 6.00 2.50
N ASN A 196 6.30 5.17 2.47
CA ASN A 196 6.08 4.18 1.41
C ASN A 196 5.14 4.71 0.33
N ILE A 197 5.25 4.13 -0.88
CA ILE A 197 4.24 4.22 -1.94
C ILE A 197 3.49 2.89 -1.94
N ILE A 198 2.20 2.91 -1.59
CA ILE A 198 1.39 1.69 -1.45
C ILE A 198 0.21 1.74 -2.42
N GLU A 199 0.22 0.86 -3.41
CA GLU A 199 -0.79 0.86 -4.46
C GLU A 199 -1.60 -0.44 -4.45
N THR A 200 -2.90 -0.32 -4.18
CA THR A 200 -3.81 -1.41 -4.52
C THR A 200 -4.10 -1.40 -6.01
N THR A 201 -3.99 -2.56 -6.64
CA THR A 201 -4.42 -2.77 -8.04
C THR A 201 -5.80 -3.40 -8.12
N LYS A 202 -6.41 -3.67 -6.96
CA LYS A 202 -7.67 -4.37 -6.85
C LYS A 202 -8.84 -3.42 -7.07
N ASP A 203 -9.54 -3.61 -8.19
CA ASP A 203 -10.87 -3.03 -8.37
C ASP A 203 -11.86 -3.84 -7.52
N LEU A 204 -12.17 -3.33 -6.33
CA LEU A 204 -13.16 -3.90 -5.45
C LEU A 204 -14.50 -3.24 -5.78
N ASP A 205 -15.31 -3.91 -6.62
CA ASP A 205 -16.69 -3.55 -6.98
C ASP A 205 -17.48 -2.96 -5.77
N GLU A 206 -17.41 -1.65 -5.56
CA GLU A 206 -18.07 -0.89 -4.48
C GLU A 206 -17.55 -1.15 -3.03
N THR A 207 -16.38 -1.77 -2.84
CA THR A 207 -15.75 -1.90 -1.50
C THR A 207 -14.38 -1.23 -1.48
N ALA A 208 -14.02 -0.55 -0.39
CA ALA A 208 -12.70 0.08 -0.31
C ALA A 208 -11.60 -1.00 -0.30
N ALA A 209 -10.68 -0.92 -1.26
CA ALA A 209 -9.43 -1.69 -1.20
C ALA A 209 -8.52 -1.03 -0.16
N LEU A 210 -7.98 -1.82 0.77
CA LEU A 210 -7.13 -1.27 1.83
C LEU A 210 -5.68 -1.26 1.35
N ALA A 211 -5.09 -0.08 1.32
CA ALA A 211 -3.66 0.06 1.18
C ALA A 211 -2.98 -0.41 2.48
N ILE A 212 -3.49 0.04 3.63
CA ILE A 212 -3.07 -0.42 4.95
C ILE A 212 -4.31 -0.75 5.78
N GLY A 213 -4.34 -1.91 6.43
CA GLY A 213 -5.46 -2.20 7.32
C GLY A 213 -5.65 -3.65 7.68
N GLU A 214 -6.86 -3.95 8.15
CA GLU A 214 -7.33 -5.31 8.42
C GLU A 214 -8.79 -5.45 7.97
N TRP A 215 -9.14 -6.59 7.37
CA TRP A 215 -10.53 -6.97 7.11
C TRP A 215 -11.05 -7.92 8.19
N PHE A 216 -12.04 -7.43 8.95
CA PHE A 216 -12.92 -8.17 9.87
C PHE A 216 -12.42 -9.54 10.40
N GLY A 217 -11.95 -9.55 11.64
CA GLY A 217 -11.98 -10.74 12.50
C GLY A 217 -10.78 -11.67 12.33
N ILE A 218 -9.67 -11.14 11.84
CA ILE A 218 -8.35 -11.75 11.98
C ILE A 218 -7.69 -11.07 13.20
N GLU A 219 -6.57 -11.60 13.68
CA GLU A 219 -5.95 -11.16 14.93
C GLU A 219 -5.58 -9.67 14.84
N PHE A 220 -6.31 -8.84 15.60
CA PHE A 220 -6.06 -7.40 15.69
C PHE A 220 -4.65 -7.15 16.19
N PHE A 221 -3.99 -6.14 15.62
CA PHE A 221 -2.78 -5.61 16.24
C PHE A 221 -3.09 -5.15 17.67
N SER A 222 -2.16 -5.38 18.58
CA SER A 222 -2.11 -4.77 19.91
C SER A 222 -0.94 -3.81 19.96
N GLY A 223 -0.87 -2.90 20.94
CA GLY A 223 0.24 -1.93 21.04
C GLY A 223 0.18 -0.80 20.00
N ASP A 224 1.29 -0.09 19.87
CA ASP A 224 1.32 1.18 19.14
C ASP A 224 1.43 0.96 17.62
N LEU A 225 0.85 1.87 16.83
CA LEU A 225 0.90 1.83 15.38
C LEU A 225 1.14 3.23 14.82
N GLU A 226 2.22 3.39 14.06
CA GLU A 226 2.58 4.62 13.37
C GLU A 226 2.49 4.42 11.85
N ILE A 227 1.69 5.26 11.19
CA ILE A 227 1.54 5.30 9.73
C ILE A 227 1.82 6.72 9.28
N THR A 228 3.01 6.95 8.72
CA THR A 228 3.53 8.30 8.47
C THR A 228 4.02 8.51 7.05
N ASP A 229 3.75 9.70 6.51
CA ASP A 229 4.34 10.20 5.26
C ASP A 229 4.20 9.26 4.03
N ASN A 230 3.20 8.38 4.00
CA ASN A 230 2.99 7.45 2.89
C ASN A 230 2.14 8.07 1.76
N GLU A 231 2.34 7.62 0.53
CA GLU A 231 1.45 7.87 -0.62
C GLU A 231 0.68 6.59 -0.94
N LEU A 232 -0.66 6.64 -0.81
CA LEU A 232 -1.52 5.46 -0.89
C LEU A 232 -2.55 5.60 -2.00
N THR A 233 -2.72 4.52 -2.76
CA THR A 233 -3.93 4.25 -3.54
C THR A 233 -4.73 3.17 -2.83
N GLY A 234 -5.90 3.52 -2.31
CA GLY A 234 -6.68 2.69 -1.38
C GLY A 234 -6.79 3.31 0.02
N ALA A 235 -7.67 2.76 0.85
CA ALA A 235 -7.96 3.29 2.18
C ALA A 235 -6.96 2.81 3.25
N ILE A 236 -6.91 3.56 4.35
CA ILE A 236 -6.38 3.11 5.65
C ILE A 236 -7.58 2.71 6.51
N GLY A 237 -7.63 1.46 6.98
CA GLY A 237 -8.84 0.94 7.63
C GLY A 237 -8.59 -0.05 8.74
N PHE A 238 -9.08 0.24 9.95
CA PHE A 238 -8.89 -0.63 11.11
C PHE A 238 -10.16 -0.87 11.89
N TYR A 239 -10.33 -2.12 12.31
CA TYR A 239 -11.20 -2.48 13.41
C TYR A 239 -10.37 -2.53 14.69
N VAL A 240 -10.89 -1.95 15.78
CA VAL A 240 -10.22 -1.92 17.08
C VAL A 240 -11.13 -2.48 18.18
N SER A 241 -10.54 -2.97 19.28
CA SER A 241 -11.31 -3.47 20.43
C SER A 241 -10.69 -3.06 21.77
N GLU A 242 -11.53 -2.88 22.80
CA GLU A 242 -11.08 -2.43 24.12
C GLU A 242 -10.15 -3.47 24.76
N ASP A 243 -10.47 -4.76 24.56
CA ASP A 243 -9.71 -5.90 25.07
C ASP A 243 -8.26 -5.95 24.54
N GLN A 244 -7.96 -5.31 23.40
CA GLN A 244 -6.64 -5.40 22.73
C GLN A 244 -5.92 -4.06 22.58
N ASN A 245 -6.65 -2.96 22.42
CA ASN A 245 -6.08 -1.67 22.05
C ASN A 245 -6.22 -0.60 23.14
N SER A 246 -6.77 -0.92 24.32
CA SER A 246 -7.04 0.08 25.36
C SER A 246 -5.81 0.85 25.87
N ASP A 247 -4.61 0.28 25.74
CA ASP A 247 -3.34 0.92 26.08
C ASP A 247 -2.49 1.27 24.83
N SER A 248 -3.06 1.15 23.62
CA SER A 248 -2.40 1.45 22.34
C SER A 248 -2.50 2.93 21.96
N GLU A 249 -1.46 3.45 21.30
CA GLU A 249 -1.48 4.70 20.56
C GLU A 249 -1.51 4.42 19.05
N ILE A 250 -2.44 5.04 18.32
CA ILE A 250 -2.48 4.99 16.85
C ILE A 250 -2.21 6.38 16.30
N THR A 251 -1.17 6.50 15.49
CA THR A 251 -0.77 7.75 14.84
C THR A 251 -0.79 7.59 13.34
N ILE A 252 -1.62 8.38 12.66
CA ILE A 252 -1.74 8.42 11.19
C ILE A 252 -1.49 9.86 10.76
N THR A 253 -0.28 10.17 10.26
CA THR A 253 0.09 11.56 9.95
C THR A 253 0.83 11.73 8.63
N GLY A 254 0.64 12.87 7.96
CA GLY A 254 1.40 13.23 6.76
C GLY A 254 1.12 12.37 5.51
N ASN A 255 0.13 11.48 5.56
CA ASN A 255 -0.16 10.57 4.44
C ASN A 255 -0.96 11.26 3.33
N THR A 256 -0.73 10.86 2.08
CA THR A 256 -1.55 11.21 0.93
C THR A 256 -2.37 9.99 0.50
N VAL A 257 -3.70 10.03 0.67
CA VAL A 257 -4.61 8.93 0.33
C VAL A 257 -5.45 9.28 -0.90
N ASN A 258 -5.31 8.49 -1.96
CA ASN A 258 -6.06 8.62 -3.22
C ASN A 258 -6.92 7.38 -3.49
N ASP A 259 -7.98 7.56 -4.28
CA ASP A 259 -8.81 6.48 -4.84
C ASP A 259 -9.30 5.42 -3.83
N ALA A 260 -9.53 5.83 -2.58
CA ALA A 260 -9.95 4.95 -1.49
C ALA A 260 -11.43 4.49 -1.54
N GLY A 261 -12.18 4.94 -2.55
CA GLY A 261 -13.63 4.68 -2.65
C GLY A 261 -14.42 5.52 -1.65
N ASP A 262 -15.08 4.86 -0.69
CA ASP A 262 -16.05 5.49 0.21
C ASP A 262 -15.40 6.24 1.39
N GLU A 263 -14.36 5.65 2.01
CA GLU A 263 -13.75 6.14 3.24
C GLU A 263 -12.23 6.03 3.13
N ALA A 264 -11.50 7.16 3.12
CA ALA A 264 -10.04 7.16 2.99
C ALA A 264 -9.31 6.69 4.26
N ILE A 265 -9.79 7.10 5.42
CA ILE A 265 -9.22 6.72 6.72
C ILE A 265 -10.38 6.43 7.66
N TRP A 266 -10.46 5.21 8.19
CA TRP A 266 -11.49 4.83 9.15
C TRP A 266 -10.93 3.93 10.25
N ILE A 267 -11.43 4.17 11.46
CA ILE A 267 -11.14 3.34 12.64
C ILE A 267 -12.49 3.07 13.30
N ALA A 268 -12.84 1.79 13.42
CA ALA A 268 -14.14 1.37 13.91
C ALA A 268 -14.00 0.41 15.09
N SER A 269 -14.73 0.68 16.17
CA SER A 269 -14.87 -0.30 17.25
C SER A 269 -15.72 -1.49 16.83
N LEU A 270 -15.33 -2.70 17.25
CA LEU A 270 -16.18 -3.89 17.13
C LEU A 270 -17.21 -4.03 18.24
N GLU A 271 -17.14 -3.19 19.26
CA GLU A 271 -18.02 -3.26 20.41
C GLU A 271 -19.26 -2.40 20.20
N ASP A 272 -20.30 -2.99 19.60
CA ASP A 272 -21.58 -2.34 19.25
C ASP A 272 -22.29 -1.63 20.43
N ASP A 273 -21.96 -2.01 21.68
CA ASP A 273 -22.76 -1.64 22.85
C ASP A 273 -22.06 -0.66 23.83
N LYS A 274 -20.82 -0.24 23.56
CA LYS A 274 -20.05 0.60 24.49
C LYS A 274 -19.14 1.60 23.76
N PRO A 275 -19.45 2.91 23.79
CA PRO A 275 -18.54 3.95 23.32
C PRO A 275 -17.47 4.25 24.38
N GLU A 276 -16.86 3.21 24.95
CA GLU A 276 -15.70 3.37 25.84
C GLU A 276 -14.46 3.63 24.96
N GLU A 277 -13.43 4.24 25.57
CA GLU A 277 -12.20 4.63 24.89
C GLU A 277 -11.46 3.36 24.44
N VAL A 278 -11.46 3.10 23.11
CA VAL A 278 -10.96 1.85 22.53
C VAL A 278 -9.45 1.87 22.33
N VAL A 279 -8.88 3.07 22.24
CA VAL A 279 -7.44 3.35 22.12
C VAL A 279 -7.08 4.47 23.09
N SER A 280 -5.88 4.40 23.67
CA SER A 280 -5.42 5.38 24.66
C SER A 280 -5.19 6.76 24.05
N GLU A 281 -4.71 6.81 22.81
CA GLU A 281 -4.52 8.01 22.02
C GLU A 281 -4.70 7.69 20.53
N LEU A 282 -5.41 8.59 19.82
CA LEU A 282 -5.59 8.52 18.37
C LEU A 282 -5.25 9.87 17.77
N VAL A 283 -4.20 9.90 16.96
CA VAL A 283 -3.76 11.08 16.23
C VAL A 283 -3.99 10.87 14.74
N VAL A 284 -4.82 11.71 14.13
CA VAL A 284 -4.99 11.76 12.67
C VAL A 284 -4.79 13.21 12.24
N ASP A 285 -3.60 13.53 11.71
CA ASP A 285 -3.19 14.91 11.43
C ASP A 285 -2.44 15.05 10.10
N ASP A 286 -2.53 16.22 9.48
CA ASP A 286 -1.80 16.57 8.25
C ASP A 286 -1.93 15.56 7.06
N ASN A 287 -3.00 14.75 7.04
CA ASN A 287 -3.26 13.84 5.92
C ASN A 287 -3.96 14.57 4.77
N ILE A 288 -3.50 14.32 3.54
CA ILE A 288 -4.11 14.81 2.30
C ILE A 288 -4.97 13.69 1.75
N VAL A 289 -6.28 13.95 1.62
CA VAL A 289 -7.21 13.01 1.01
C VAL A 289 -7.62 13.56 -0.34
N GLY A 290 -7.46 12.74 -1.39
CA GLY A 290 -7.85 13.04 -2.77
C GLY A 290 -9.35 13.32 -2.93
N GLU A 291 -9.84 13.41 -4.17
CA GLU A 291 -11.26 13.69 -4.44
C GLU A 291 -12.17 12.54 -3.95
N LEU A 292 -12.57 12.58 -2.68
CA LEU A 292 -13.67 11.76 -2.15
C LEU A 292 -14.99 12.45 -2.43
N GLU A 293 -16.00 11.69 -2.88
CA GLU A 293 -17.38 12.20 -2.93
C GLU A 293 -17.94 12.44 -1.51
N ILE A 294 -17.41 11.77 -0.48
CA ILE A 294 -17.80 11.90 0.92
C ILE A 294 -16.55 11.86 1.80
N ASN A 295 -16.15 13.01 2.34
CA ASN A 295 -14.99 13.12 3.21
C ASN A 295 -15.40 12.77 4.65
N THR A 296 -15.17 11.55 5.10
CA THR A 296 -15.38 11.16 6.50
C THR A 296 -14.22 10.33 7.01
N THR A 297 -13.31 10.98 7.75
CA THR A 297 -12.70 10.31 8.91
C THR A 297 -13.85 9.96 9.85
N LYS A 298 -14.24 8.69 9.86
CA LYS A 298 -15.32 8.20 10.70
C LYS A 298 -14.69 7.44 11.86
N ILE A 299 -14.65 8.12 13.00
CA ILE A 299 -14.32 7.50 14.29
C ILE A 299 -15.65 7.00 14.85
N LEU A 300 -15.85 5.69 14.84
CA LEU A 300 -17.04 5.02 15.38
C LEU A 300 -16.79 4.47 16.78
#